data_AF-A0A5B0FX81-F1
#
_entry.id   AF-A0A5B0FX81-F1
#
_cell.length_a   1.000
_cell.length_b   1.000
_cell.length_c   1.000
_cell.angle_alpha   90.00
_cell.angle_beta   90.00
_cell.angle_gamma   90.00
#
_symmetry.space_group_name_H-M   'P 1'
#
loop_
_entity.id
_entity.type
_entity.pdbx_description
1 polymer ?
#
loop_
_entity_poly.entity_id
_entity_poly.type
_entity_poly.pdbx_seq_one_letter_code
_entity_poly.pdbx_strand_id
1 'polypeptide(L)'
;MSPTRLLVPLALSLLAGCASQQSQNVTVEKQSECPARLSNGQNLIVTLPSNPTTGYRWAIQDSAGGVLRALSPEVYSNPEDAGIVGSAGLSTWRFQSFATGTGRLRLTYSQPWAPEVPAVQTFDCAISVN
;
A
#
# COMPACT_ATOMS: atom_id res chain seq x y z
N MET A 1 -58.21 2.56 -48.85
CA MET A 1 -57.81 1.17 -48.57
C MET A 1 -56.29 1.16 -48.38
N SER A 2 -55.84 0.75 -47.18
CA SER A 2 -54.46 0.65 -46.60
C SER A 2 -53.36 0.04 -47.51
N PRO A 3 -52.06 -0.06 -47.11
CA PRO A 3 -51.39 0.33 -45.85
C PRO A 3 -50.01 1.04 -45.96
N THR A 4 -49.62 1.69 -44.86
CA THR A 4 -48.31 1.58 -44.15
C THR A 4 -46.99 1.66 -44.92
N ARG A 5 -46.17 2.68 -44.64
CA ARG A 5 -44.71 2.55 -44.68
C ARG A 5 -44.14 2.58 -43.26
N LEU A 6 -43.66 1.40 -42.87
CA LEU A 6 -43.13 1.11 -41.54
C LEU A 6 -41.91 1.97 -41.21
N LEU A 7 -41.89 2.36 -39.94
CA LEU A 7 -40.77 2.90 -39.17
C LEU A 7 -39.45 2.13 -39.42
N VAL A 8 -38.40 2.88 -39.75
CA VAL A 8 -37.01 2.40 -39.71
C VAL A 8 -36.57 2.35 -38.23
N PRO A 9 -36.00 1.24 -37.74
CA PRO A 9 -35.71 1.11 -36.32
C PRO A 9 -34.43 1.88 -35.97
N LEU A 10 -34.57 2.70 -34.93
CA LEU A 10 -33.51 3.42 -34.24
C LEU A 10 -32.65 2.38 -33.46
N ALA A 11 -31.61 1.85 -34.08
CA ALA A 11 -30.66 0.96 -33.39
C ALA A 11 -29.62 1.79 -32.63
N LEU A 12 -29.98 2.25 -31.43
CA LEU A 12 -29.02 2.79 -30.45
C LEU A 12 -28.34 1.62 -29.73
N SER A 13 -27.13 1.27 -30.16
CA SER A 13 -26.25 0.33 -29.45
C SER A 13 -25.73 0.96 -28.16
N LEU A 14 -26.37 0.62 -27.03
CA LEU A 14 -25.86 0.92 -25.69
C LEU A 14 -24.59 0.09 -25.42
N LEU A 15 -23.43 0.70 -25.62
CA LEU A 15 -22.15 0.20 -25.12
C LEU A 15 -22.16 0.29 -23.58
N ALA A 16 -22.68 -0.75 -22.92
CA ALA A 16 -22.51 -0.94 -21.49
C ALA A 16 -21.05 -1.36 -21.21
N GLY A 17 -20.16 -0.37 -21.17
CA GLY A 17 -18.80 -0.58 -20.68
C GLY A 17 -18.84 -0.88 -19.19
N CYS A 18 -18.61 -2.14 -18.81
CA CYS A 18 -18.33 -2.49 -17.43
C CYS A 18 -16.98 -1.83 -17.07
N ALA A 19 -17.02 -0.69 -16.38
CA ALA A 19 -15.85 -0.14 -15.72
C ALA A 19 -15.47 -1.09 -14.58
N SER A 20 -14.59 -2.07 -14.86
CA SER A 20 -13.95 -2.84 -13.80
C SER A 20 -13.12 -1.85 -12.99
N GLN A 21 -13.63 -1.49 -11.82
CA GLN A 21 -12.98 -0.55 -10.92
C GLN A 21 -11.70 -1.21 -10.40
N GLN A 22 -10.60 -0.98 -11.11
CA GLN A 22 -9.28 -1.45 -10.72
C GLN A 22 -9.02 -0.94 -9.31
N SER A 23 -8.92 -1.84 -8.33
CA SER A 23 -8.65 -1.48 -6.94
C SER A 23 -7.31 -0.76 -6.90
N GLN A 24 -7.33 0.57 -6.80
CA GLN A 24 -6.14 1.40 -6.72
C GLN A 24 -5.31 0.96 -5.51
N ASN A 25 -3.98 0.94 -5.60
CA ASN A 25 -3.14 0.65 -4.44
C ASN A 25 -3.32 1.76 -3.38
N VAL A 26 -3.28 1.41 -2.10
CA VAL A 26 -3.21 2.39 -1.00
C VAL A 26 -1.74 2.59 -0.66
N THR A 27 -1.27 3.84 -0.68
CA THR A 27 0.09 4.19 -0.24
C THR A 27 0.00 4.92 1.10
N VAL A 28 0.87 4.54 2.04
CA VAL A 28 1.03 5.20 3.33
C VAL A 28 2.49 5.56 3.53
N GLU A 29 2.76 6.85 3.67
CA GLU A 29 4.11 7.41 3.82
C GLU A 29 4.34 8.00 5.23
N LYS A 30 3.24 8.34 5.93
CA LYS A 30 3.29 9.02 7.22
C LYS A 30 2.29 8.42 8.21
N GLN A 31 2.64 8.49 9.49
CA GLN A 31 1.76 8.07 10.58
C GLN A 31 0.39 8.79 10.58
N SER A 32 0.33 10.03 10.09
CA SER A 32 -0.90 10.83 9.99
C SER A 32 -1.91 10.31 8.97
N GLU A 33 -1.50 9.38 8.09
CA GLU A 33 -2.36 8.77 7.07
C GLU A 33 -3.05 7.50 7.57
N CYS A 34 -2.76 7.09 8.81
CA CYS A 34 -3.44 5.99 9.48
C CYS A 34 -4.73 6.48 10.16
N PRO A 35 -5.78 5.64 10.26
CA PRO A 35 -5.81 4.22 9.89
C PRO A 35 -5.93 3.99 8.39
N ALA A 36 -5.27 2.95 7.89
CA ALA A 36 -5.37 2.55 6.49
C ALA A 36 -6.61 1.66 6.28
N ARG A 37 -7.44 2.02 5.30
CA ARG A 37 -8.65 1.27 4.92
C ARG A 37 -8.44 0.62 3.55
N LEU A 38 -8.70 -0.67 3.46
CA LEU A 38 -8.50 -1.50 2.29
C LEU A 38 -9.79 -2.26 1.95
N SER A 39 -9.93 -2.65 0.69
CA SER A 39 -10.87 -3.67 0.24
C SER A 39 -10.13 -5.00 0.07
N ASN A 40 -10.81 -6.14 0.23
CA ASN A 40 -10.18 -7.45 0.01
C ASN A 40 -9.48 -7.55 -1.37
N GLY A 41 -8.24 -8.04 -1.39
CA GLY A 41 -7.40 -8.14 -2.59
C GLY A 41 -6.61 -6.87 -2.94
N GLN A 42 -6.88 -5.74 -2.29
CA GLN A 42 -6.18 -4.47 -2.51
C GLN A 42 -4.77 -4.50 -1.93
N ASN A 43 -3.82 -3.84 -2.62
CA ASN A 43 -2.46 -3.71 -2.13
C ASN A 43 -2.30 -2.49 -1.23
N LEU A 44 -1.50 -2.66 -0.18
CA LEU A 44 -0.99 -1.60 0.67
C LEU A 44 0.51 -1.44 0.42
N ILE A 45 0.95 -0.23 0.10
CA ILE A 45 2.35 0.14 -0.05
C ILE A 45 2.71 1.05 1.13
N VAL A 46 3.71 0.67 1.91
CA VAL A 46 4.21 1.49 3.01
C VAL A 46 5.60 1.97 2.66
N THR A 47 5.82 3.28 2.69
CA THR A 47 7.10 3.91 2.32
C THR A 47 7.58 4.78 3.47
N LEU A 48 8.67 4.42 4.14
CA LEU A 48 9.19 5.15 5.28
C LEU A 48 10.60 5.69 5.02
N PRO A 49 10.95 6.89 5.50
CA PRO A 49 12.34 7.37 5.46
C PRO A 49 13.30 6.39 6.14
N SER A 50 14.47 6.18 5.53
CA SER A 50 15.48 5.25 6.02
C SER A 50 16.87 5.71 5.61
N ASN A 51 17.82 5.75 6.55
CA ASN A 51 19.23 5.97 6.25
C ASN A 51 20.08 4.78 6.69
N PRO A 52 20.30 3.78 5.82
CA PRO A 52 21.01 2.57 6.21
C PRO A 52 22.49 2.79 6.55
N THR A 53 23.08 3.92 6.14
CA THR A 53 24.49 4.25 6.42
C THR A 53 24.75 4.59 7.89
N THR A 54 23.70 4.93 8.63
CA THR A 54 23.75 5.18 10.09
C THR A 54 23.63 3.91 10.93
N GLY A 55 23.43 2.75 10.28
CA GLY A 55 23.22 1.48 10.97
C GLY A 55 21.77 1.18 11.38
N TYR A 56 20.89 2.16 11.31
CA TYR A 56 19.49 1.98 11.66
C TYR A 56 18.74 1.21 10.55
N ARG A 57 17.79 0.36 10.97
CA ARG A 57 16.92 -0.44 10.10
C ARG A 57 15.50 -0.44 10.66
N TRP A 58 14.53 -0.50 9.76
CA TRP A 58 13.15 -0.77 10.13
C TRP A 58 12.98 -2.28 10.35
N ALA A 59 12.30 -2.66 11.43
CA ALA A 59 11.93 -4.03 11.73
C ALA A 59 10.42 -4.11 11.90
N ILE A 60 9.78 -5.08 11.24
CA ILE A 60 8.35 -5.37 11.41
C ILE A 60 8.17 -6.08 12.76
N GLN A 61 7.40 -5.46 13.65
CA GLN A 61 7.01 -6.01 14.95
C GLN A 61 5.64 -6.70 14.89
N ASP A 62 4.73 -6.14 14.09
CA ASP A 62 3.44 -6.75 13.75
C ASP A 62 3.16 -6.46 12.27
N SER A 63 2.77 -7.49 11.53
CA SER A 63 2.51 -7.40 10.08
C SER A 63 1.02 -7.29 9.73
N ALA A 64 0.14 -7.24 10.73
CA ALA A 64 -1.30 -7.45 10.55
C ALA A 64 -1.59 -8.79 9.85
N GLY A 65 -0.86 -9.85 10.22
CA GLY A 65 -0.84 -11.14 9.51
C GLY A 65 -2.19 -11.89 9.41
N GLY A 66 -3.21 -11.46 10.16
CA GLY A 66 -4.58 -11.95 10.01
C GLY A 66 -5.34 -11.38 8.80
N VAL A 67 -4.89 -10.25 8.23
CA VAL A 67 -5.57 -9.56 7.12
C VAL A 67 -4.63 -9.19 5.97
N LEU A 68 -3.32 -9.03 6.22
CA LEU A 68 -2.30 -8.71 5.23
C LEU A 68 -1.32 -9.87 5.01
N ARG A 69 -0.87 -10.01 3.77
CA ARG A 69 0.28 -10.85 3.39
C ARG A 69 1.34 -9.97 2.74
N ALA A 70 2.60 -10.11 3.14
CA ALA A 70 3.71 -9.45 2.46
C ALA A 70 3.92 -10.03 1.05
N LEU A 71 3.99 -9.16 0.05
CA LEU A 71 4.28 -9.51 -1.35
C LEU A 71 5.78 -9.49 -1.65
N SER A 72 6.53 -8.65 -0.93
CA SER A 72 7.97 -8.53 -1.05
C SER A 72 8.61 -8.27 0.31
N PRO A 73 9.90 -8.59 0.48
CA PRO A 73 10.72 -8.01 1.53
C PRO A 73 10.76 -6.47 1.43
N GLU A 74 11.41 -5.85 2.42
CA GLU A 74 11.80 -4.45 2.35
C GLU A 74 12.61 -4.18 1.08
N VAL A 75 12.25 -3.13 0.35
CA VAL A 75 13.03 -2.60 -0.77
C VAL A 75 13.51 -1.21 -0.38
N TYR A 76 14.82 -1.05 -0.25
CA TYR A 76 15.43 0.25 -0.06
C TYR A 76 15.70 0.90 -1.42
N SER A 77 15.34 2.18 -1.56
CA SER A 77 15.74 3.02 -2.68
C SER A 77 16.34 4.32 -2.18
N ASN A 78 17.33 4.82 -2.89
CA ASN A 78 17.82 6.19 -2.77
C ASN A 78 17.30 6.93 -4.00
N PRO A 79 16.66 8.10 -3.91
CA PRO A 79 16.35 8.88 -5.11
C PRO A 79 17.65 9.10 -5.91
N GLU A 80 17.69 8.52 -7.10
CA GLU A 80 18.92 8.11 -7.79
C GLU A 80 19.74 9.26 -8.43
N ASP A 81 19.46 10.54 -8.13
CA ASP A 81 20.15 11.69 -8.75
C ASP A 81 21.25 12.33 -7.89
N ALA A 82 21.47 11.90 -6.64
CA ALA A 82 22.40 12.64 -5.78
C ALA A 82 23.88 12.34 -6.06
N GLY A 83 24.26 11.10 -6.41
CA GLY A 83 25.69 10.72 -6.42
C GLY A 83 26.38 10.90 -5.05
N ILE A 84 25.61 11.14 -3.98
CA ILE A 84 26.08 11.38 -2.62
C ILE A 84 26.00 10.08 -1.83
N VAL A 85 27.14 9.55 -1.43
CA VAL A 85 27.23 8.46 -0.46
C VAL A 85 26.73 8.97 0.90
N GLY A 86 25.79 8.28 1.53
CA GLY A 86 25.28 8.62 2.87
C GLY A 86 23.92 9.30 2.94
N SER A 87 23.26 9.57 1.81
CA SER A 87 21.93 10.21 1.81
C SER A 87 20.85 9.31 2.41
N ALA A 88 19.88 9.96 3.07
CA ALA A 88 18.65 9.29 3.45
C ALA A 88 17.88 8.87 2.19
N GLY A 89 17.40 7.63 2.19
CA GLY A 89 16.51 7.08 1.17
C GLY A 89 15.17 6.67 1.78
N LEU A 90 14.51 5.73 1.11
CA LEU A 90 13.19 5.22 1.47
C LEU A 90 13.24 3.70 1.57
N SER A 91 12.60 3.17 2.62
CA SER A 91 12.30 1.74 2.75
C SER A 91 10.85 1.51 2.38
N THR A 92 10.60 0.61 1.43
CA THR A 92 9.28 0.31 0.89
C THR A 92 8.88 -1.14 1.17
N TRP A 93 7.66 -1.34 1.66
CA TRP A 93 7.04 -2.65 1.78
C TRP A 93 5.76 -2.72 0.96
N ARG A 94 5.49 -3.88 0.38
CA ARG A 94 4.26 -4.16 -0.37
C ARG A 94 3.52 -5.30 0.31
N PHE A 95 2.26 -5.04 0.65
CA PHE A 95 1.34 -6.01 1.22
C PHE A 95 0.13 -6.16 0.31
N GLN A 96 -0.52 -7.32 0.36
CA GLN A 96 -1.84 -7.55 -0.20
C GLN A 96 -2.79 -7.95 0.91
N SER A 97 -3.97 -7.34 0.93
CA SER A 97 -5.04 -7.82 1.79
C SER A 97 -5.61 -9.14 1.25
N PHE A 98 -5.76 -10.13 2.12
CA PHE A 98 -6.25 -11.46 1.73
C PHE A 98 -7.51 -11.90 2.48
N ALA A 99 -7.87 -11.19 3.56
CA ALA A 99 -9.03 -11.46 4.37
C ALA A 99 -9.60 -10.15 4.92
N THR A 100 -10.92 -10.11 5.10
CA THR A 100 -11.61 -9.00 5.78
C THR A 100 -11.34 -9.03 7.28
N GLY A 101 -11.42 -7.87 7.93
CA GLY A 101 -11.18 -7.72 9.36
C GLY A 101 -10.29 -6.55 9.70
N THR A 102 -9.69 -6.59 10.89
CA THR A 102 -8.79 -5.53 11.36
C THR A 102 -7.48 -6.12 11.85
N GLY A 103 -6.42 -5.32 11.78
CA GLY A 103 -5.10 -5.68 12.28
C GLY A 103 -4.27 -4.44 12.57
N ARG A 104 -3.04 -4.64 13.04
CA ARG A 104 -2.08 -3.56 13.27
C ARG A 104 -0.79 -3.86 12.53
N LEU A 105 -0.32 -2.88 11.77
CA LEU A 105 0.99 -2.92 11.12
C LEU A 105 1.94 -2.05 11.93
N ARG A 106 2.88 -2.67 12.64
CA ARG A 106 3.82 -1.98 13.52
C ARG A 106 5.25 -2.22 13.08
N LEU A 107 5.99 -1.15 12.87
CA LEU A 107 7.41 -1.17 12.54
C LEU A 107 8.21 -0.31 13.52
N THR A 108 9.45 -0.69 13.81
CA THR A 108 10.37 0.05 14.70
C THR A 108 11.69 0.32 14.00
N TYR A 109 12.21 1.54 14.12
CA TYR A 109 13.50 1.96 13.56
C TYR A 109 14.57 1.94 14.65
N SER A 110 15.53 1.03 14.55
CA SER A 110 16.57 0.82 15.57
C SER A 110 17.85 0.24 14.97
N GLN A 111 18.93 0.24 15.73
CA GLN A 111 20.15 -0.48 15.38
C GLN A 111 20.03 -1.94 15.85
N PRO A 112 20.05 -2.94 14.96
CA PRO A 112 19.78 -4.33 15.35
C PRO A 112 20.76 -4.94 16.35
N TRP A 113 21.95 -4.37 16.49
CA TRP A 113 23.01 -4.83 17.41
C TRP A 113 22.94 -4.21 18.81
N ALA A 114 22.07 -3.24 19.04
CA ALA A 114 21.93 -2.54 20.32
C ALA A 114 20.49 -2.69 20.87
N PRO A 115 20.05 -3.93 21.22
CA PRO A 115 18.67 -4.21 21.62
C PRO A 115 18.22 -3.49 22.91
N GLU A 116 19.17 -3.10 23.76
CA GLU A 116 18.92 -2.32 24.98
C GLU A 116 18.56 -0.86 24.70
N VAL A 117 18.86 -0.35 23.50
CA VAL A 117 18.55 1.01 23.08
C VAL A 117 17.13 1.04 22.49
N PRO A 118 16.22 1.87 23.02
CA PRO A 118 14.87 1.99 22.47
C PRO A 118 14.89 2.43 20.99
N ALA A 119 13.89 1.95 20.23
CA ALA A 119 13.72 2.38 18.86
C ALA A 119 13.55 3.91 18.77
N VAL A 120 14.32 4.53 17.89
CA VAL A 120 14.32 5.99 17.72
C VAL A 120 13.09 6.48 16.96
N GLN A 121 12.44 5.59 16.20
CA GLN A 121 11.16 5.85 15.56
C GLN A 121 10.27 4.60 15.60
N THR A 122 8.97 4.82 15.60
CA THR A 122 7.96 3.77 15.48
C THR A 122 6.90 4.22 14.48
N PHE A 123 6.44 3.28 13.67
CA PHE A 123 5.27 3.41 12.82
C PHE A 123 4.24 2.40 13.29
N ASP A 124 3.02 2.85 13.58
CA ASP A 124 1.95 2.01 14.15
C ASP A 124 0.63 2.33 13.45
N CYS A 125 0.30 1.56 12.42
CA CYS A 125 -0.87 1.79 11.59
C CYS A 125 -1.95 0.76 11.87
N ALA A 126 -3.13 1.23 12.30
CA ALA A 126 -4.32 0.38 12.30
C ALA A 126 -4.78 0.11 10.87
N ILE A 127 -5.02 -1.16 10.56
CA ILE A 127 -5.44 -1.65 9.25
C ILE A 127 -6.88 -2.16 9.36
N SER A 128 -7.73 -1.75 8.43
CA SER A 128 -9.11 -2.24 8.28
C SER A 128 -9.32 -2.72 6.86
N VAL A 129 -9.76 -3.97 6.69
CA VAL A 129 -10.09 -4.57 5.38
C VAL A 129 -11.58 -4.89 5.36
N ASN A 130 -12.30 -4.29 4.40
CA ASN A 130 -13.73 -4.51 4.18
C ASN A 130 -13.99 -5.42 2.98
#